data_AF-A0A7S4A7S6-F1
#
_entry.id   AF-A0A7S4A7S6-F1
#
_cell.length_a   1.000
_cell.length_b   1.000
_cell.length_c   1.000
_cell.angle_alpha   90.00
_cell.angle_beta   90.00
_cell.angle_gamma   90.00
#
_symmetry.space_group_name_H-M   'P 1'
#
loop_
_entity.id
_entity.type
_entity.pdbx_description
1 polymer ?
#
loop_
_entity_poly.entity_id
_entity_poly.type
_entity_poly.pdbx_seq_one_letter_code
_entity_poly.pdbx_strand_id
1 'polypeptide(L)'
;MAVRAGGLILEANREYAKGRFTEALPLYEEALCMELDSRTRFVVLRNQGRIFLTLANIDELSRAQRRADARRAWTEAIGIREGGVDRAAVALDCGLLCLEDGLLPRAARCFKACVEYDTAHTHVAKAAHERLGETSRLMGQAKGAPPKRIAA
;
A
#
# COMPACT_ATOMS: atom_id res chain seq x y z
N MET A 1 19.74 1.71 20.62
CA MET A 1 18.66 2.10 19.69
C MET A 1 17.85 0.90 19.20
N ALA A 2 18.46 -0.17 18.65
CA ALA A 2 17.74 -1.35 18.15
C ALA A 2 16.78 -2.05 19.16
N VAL A 3 17.17 -2.18 20.43
CA VAL A 3 16.32 -2.81 21.47
C VAL A 3 15.02 -2.03 21.72
N ARG A 4 15.06 -0.69 21.62
CA ARG A 4 13.88 0.17 21.78
C ARG A 4 12.92 0.01 20.61
N ALA A 5 13.45 -0.03 19.38
CA ALA A 5 12.63 -0.24 18.18
C ALA A 5 11.92 -1.60 18.20
N GLY A 6 12.62 -2.67 18.61
CA GLY A 6 12.01 -3.99 18.75
C GLY A 6 10.84 -4.02 19.74
N GLY A 7 10.98 -3.32 20.88
CA GLY A 7 9.90 -3.19 21.87
C GLY A 7 8.66 -2.50 21.30
N LEU A 8 8.84 -1.35 20.65
CA LEU A 8 7.74 -0.60 20.02
C LEU A 8 7.02 -1.43 18.96
N ILE A 9 7.75 -2.15 18.12
CA ILE A 9 7.16 -2.98 17.06
C ILE A 9 6.38 -4.15 17.65
N LEU A 10 6.89 -4.79 18.71
CA LEU A 10 6.17 -5.86 19.38
C LEU A 10 4.88 -5.36 20.03
N GLU A 11 4.90 -4.19 20.66
CA GLU A 11 3.72 -3.56 21.22
C GLU A 11 2.72 -3.16 20.13
N ALA A 12 3.19 -2.52 19.05
CA ALA A 12 2.37 -2.16 17.90
C ALA A 12 1.67 -3.39 17.29
N ASN A 13 2.40 -4.51 17.13
CA ASN A 13 1.85 -5.77 16.64
C ASN A 13 0.75 -6.32 17.57
N ARG A 14 0.90 -6.19 18.90
CA ARG A 14 -0.13 -6.62 19.87
C ARG A 14 -1.38 -5.76 19.77
N GLU A 15 -1.23 -4.46 19.65
CA GLU A 15 -2.36 -3.54 19.52
C GLU A 15 -3.08 -3.73 18.17
N TYR A 16 -2.31 -3.90 17.08
CA TYR A 16 -2.83 -4.25 15.76
C TYR A 16 -3.65 -5.55 15.80
N ALA A 17 -3.16 -6.60 16.47
CA ALA A 17 -3.86 -7.88 16.59
C ALA A 17 -5.17 -7.79 17.38
N LYS A 18 -5.33 -6.78 18.24
CA LYS A 18 -6.57 -6.49 18.97
C LYS A 18 -7.52 -5.56 18.21
N GLY A 19 -7.18 -5.17 16.98
CA GLY A 19 -7.94 -4.21 16.17
C GLY A 19 -7.81 -2.76 16.65
N ARG A 20 -6.90 -2.47 17.58
CA ARG A 20 -6.66 -1.14 18.16
C ARG A 20 -5.69 -0.35 17.31
N PHE A 21 -6.19 0.05 16.14
CA PHE A 21 -5.38 0.68 15.10
C PHE A 21 -4.91 2.09 15.45
N THR A 22 -5.70 2.82 16.25
CA THR A 22 -5.35 4.15 16.77
C THR A 22 -4.17 4.10 17.75
N GLU A 23 -4.03 3.01 18.48
CA GLU A 23 -2.95 2.75 19.43
C GLU A 23 -1.72 2.15 18.74
N ALA A 24 -1.93 1.28 17.74
CA ALA A 24 -0.84 0.65 17.00
C ALA A 24 -0.08 1.63 16.07
N LEU A 25 -0.78 2.55 15.42
CA LEU A 25 -0.20 3.48 14.45
C LEU A 25 0.97 4.33 15.00
N PRO A 26 0.81 5.07 16.11
CA PRO A 26 1.88 5.92 16.62
C PRO A 26 3.12 5.12 17.04
N LEU A 27 2.95 3.86 17.49
CA LEU A 27 4.06 2.98 17.84
C LEU A 27 4.88 2.57 16.61
N TYR A 28 4.21 2.28 15.49
CA TYR A 28 4.91 2.03 14.22
C TYR A 28 5.59 3.29 13.67
N GLU A 29 4.96 4.46 13.80
CA GLU A 29 5.55 5.75 13.41
C GLU A 29 6.83 6.05 14.21
N GLU A 30 6.78 5.87 15.53
CA GLU A 30 7.96 6.03 16.40
C GLU A 30 9.07 5.03 16.03
N ALA A 31 8.70 3.78 15.74
CA ALA A 31 9.67 2.77 15.30
C ALA A 31 10.34 3.12 13.96
N LEU A 32 9.61 3.72 13.01
CA LEU A 32 10.16 4.13 11.70
C LEU A 32 11.14 5.31 11.78
N CYS A 33 11.11 6.08 12.87
CA CYS A 33 12.09 7.12 13.18
C CYS A 33 13.43 6.55 13.70
N MET A 34 13.52 5.23 13.92
CA MET A 34 14.73 4.56 14.36
C MET A 34 15.42 3.81 13.21
N GLU A 35 16.67 3.42 13.42
CA GLU A 35 17.37 2.53 12.49
C GLU A 35 16.78 1.12 12.57
N LEU A 36 16.25 0.66 11.44
CA LEU A 36 15.69 -0.68 11.24
C LEU A 36 16.42 -1.35 10.09
N ASP A 37 16.66 -2.66 10.19
CA ASP A 37 17.05 -3.44 9.02
C ASP A 37 15.92 -3.44 7.96
N SER A 38 16.28 -3.69 6.70
CA SER A 38 15.34 -3.69 5.58
C SER A 38 14.09 -4.54 5.83
N ARG A 39 14.25 -5.74 6.39
CA ARG A 39 13.14 -6.66 6.58
C ARG A 39 12.18 -6.16 7.66
N THR A 40 12.72 -5.66 8.76
CA THR A 40 11.93 -5.05 9.83
C THR A 40 11.21 -3.80 9.33
N ARG A 41 11.90 -2.91 8.60
CA ARG A 41 11.30 -1.72 8.00
C ARG A 41 10.15 -2.07 7.05
N PHE A 42 10.33 -3.09 6.21
CA PHE A 42 9.29 -3.58 5.30
C PHE A 42 8.01 -3.99 6.06
N VAL A 43 8.15 -4.79 7.12
CA VAL A 43 7.00 -5.26 7.92
C VAL A 43 6.26 -4.10 8.58
N VAL A 44 7.01 -3.13 9.12
CA VAL A 44 6.43 -1.94 9.76
C VAL A 44 5.65 -1.11 8.75
N LEU A 45 6.23 -0.78 7.59
CA LEU A 45 5.57 0.00 6.54
C LEU A 45 4.34 -0.72 5.96
N ARG A 46 4.42 -2.04 5.76
CA ARG A 46 3.27 -2.84 5.33
C ARG A 46 2.10 -2.70 6.29
N ASN A 47 2.35 -2.88 7.59
CA ASN A 47 1.31 -2.84 8.61
C ASN A 47 0.78 -1.42 8.81
N GLN A 48 1.66 -0.41 8.75
CA GLN A 48 1.28 1.00 8.79
C GLN A 48 0.30 1.34 7.65
N GLY A 49 0.58 0.90 6.41
CA GLY A 49 -0.31 1.12 5.29
C GLY A 49 -1.68 0.44 5.45
N ARG A 50 -1.72 -0.76 6.03
CA ARG A 50 -2.98 -1.46 6.37
C ARG A 50 -3.79 -0.72 7.42
N ILE A 51 -3.12 -0.19 8.46
CA ILE A 51 -3.77 0.64 9.47
C ILE A 51 -4.36 1.89 8.83
N PHE A 52 -3.59 2.62 8.03
CA PHE A 52 -4.08 3.83 7.37
C PHE A 52 -5.31 3.55 6.52
N LEU A 53 -5.30 2.49 5.70
CA LEU A 53 -6.46 2.13 4.89
C LEU A 53 -7.67 1.74 5.77
N THR A 54 -7.44 0.98 6.84
CA THR A 54 -8.52 0.58 7.76
C THR A 54 -9.15 1.79 8.42
N LEU A 55 -8.33 2.71 8.93
CA LEU A 55 -8.79 3.97 9.52
C LEU A 55 -9.51 4.85 8.50
N ALA A 56 -9.08 4.86 7.23
CA ALA A 56 -9.76 5.58 6.15
C ALA A 56 -11.17 5.04 5.84
N ASN A 57 -11.40 3.76 6.10
CA ASN A 57 -12.69 3.10 5.84
C ASN A 57 -13.68 3.28 6.98
N ILE A 58 -13.24 3.73 8.17
CA ILE A 58 -14.11 3.98 9.33
C ILE A 58 -14.32 5.47 9.62
N ASP A 59 -13.46 6.35 9.10
CA ASP A 59 -13.53 7.80 9.30
C ASP A 59 -13.55 8.53 7.95
N GLU A 60 -14.73 8.99 7.54
CA GLU A 60 -14.93 9.68 6.26
C GLU A 60 -14.26 11.05 6.19
N LEU A 61 -14.14 11.76 7.33
CA LEU A 61 -13.58 13.12 7.38
C LEU A 61 -12.11 13.15 6.97
N SER A 62 -11.37 12.06 7.23
CA SER A 62 -9.95 11.93 6.93
C SER A 62 -9.64 10.90 5.84
N ARG A 63 -10.66 10.31 5.19
CA ARG A 63 -10.53 9.20 4.24
C ARG A 63 -9.50 9.45 3.14
N ALA A 64 -9.56 10.60 2.47
CA ALA A 64 -8.66 10.91 1.36
C ALA A 64 -7.19 11.01 1.81
N GLN A 65 -6.95 11.66 2.94
CA GLN A 65 -5.61 11.82 3.52
C GLN A 65 -5.04 10.47 3.95
N ARG A 66 -5.82 9.67 4.69
CA ARG A 66 -5.38 8.35 5.14
C ARG A 66 -5.16 7.37 3.99
N ARG A 67 -5.97 7.40 2.93
CA ARG A 67 -5.71 6.61 1.71
C ARG A 67 -4.39 7.04 1.03
N ALA A 68 -4.08 8.34 1.03
CA ALA A 68 -2.80 8.83 0.53
C ALA A 68 -1.62 8.35 1.39
N ASP A 69 -1.77 8.33 2.71
CA ASP A 69 -0.77 7.80 3.65
C ASP A 69 -0.57 6.30 3.49
N ALA A 70 -1.64 5.53 3.30
CA ALA A 70 -1.55 4.11 2.99
C ALA A 70 -0.73 3.85 1.72
N ARG A 71 -1.00 4.60 0.64
CA ARG A 71 -0.22 4.51 -0.61
C ARG A 71 1.24 4.88 -0.41
N ARG A 72 1.54 5.90 0.39
CA ARG A 72 2.92 6.30 0.69
C ARG A 72 3.66 5.17 1.40
N ALA A 73 3.10 4.65 2.49
CA ALA A 73 3.70 3.56 3.26
C ALA A 73 3.95 2.31 2.41
N TRP A 74 2.96 1.89 1.60
CA TRP A 74 3.12 0.73 0.73
C TRP A 74 4.07 0.96 -0.43
N THR A 75 4.11 2.15 -1.02
CA THR A 75 5.09 2.49 -2.07
C THR A 75 6.51 2.38 -1.52
N GLU A 76 6.75 2.87 -0.30
CA GLU A 76 8.03 2.74 0.37
C GLU A 76 8.37 1.26 0.66
N ALA A 77 7.41 0.49 1.20
CA ALA A 77 7.58 -0.94 1.46
C ALA A 77 7.95 -1.71 0.18
N ILE A 78 7.27 -1.45 -0.93
CA ILE A 78 7.53 -2.08 -2.23
C ILE A 78 8.98 -1.86 -2.70
N GLY A 79 9.53 -0.67 -2.41
CA GLY A 79 10.90 -0.30 -2.75
C GLY A 79 11.99 -1.06 -1.99
N ILE A 80 11.65 -1.70 -0.86
CA ILE A 80 12.59 -2.47 -0.05
C ILE A 80 12.79 -3.86 -0.68
N ARG A 81 14.00 -4.13 -1.18
CA ARG A 81 14.31 -5.37 -1.92
C ARG A 81 14.15 -6.62 -1.07
N GLU A 82 14.48 -6.54 0.21
CA GLU A 82 14.48 -7.64 1.17
C GLU A 82 13.09 -7.98 1.74
N GLY A 83 12.01 -7.34 1.25
CA GLY A 83 10.64 -7.62 1.70
C GLY A 83 10.10 -9.02 1.36
N GLY A 84 10.82 -9.81 0.57
CA GLY A 84 10.47 -11.20 0.26
C GLY A 84 9.17 -11.37 -0.55
N VAL A 85 8.52 -12.55 -0.40
CA VAL A 85 7.30 -12.93 -1.13
C VAL A 85 6.11 -12.01 -0.84
N ASP A 86 6.08 -11.39 0.35
CA ASP A 86 5.01 -10.48 0.74
C ASP A 86 5.02 -9.17 -0.07
N ARG A 87 6.12 -8.85 -0.77
CA ARG A 87 6.20 -7.66 -1.64
C ARG A 87 5.17 -7.69 -2.76
N ALA A 88 4.90 -8.86 -3.33
CA ALA A 88 3.88 -9.00 -4.34
C ALA A 88 2.49 -8.66 -3.79
N ALA A 89 2.15 -9.19 -2.62
CA ALA A 89 0.89 -8.88 -1.95
C ALA A 89 0.75 -7.39 -1.63
N VAL A 90 1.81 -6.74 -1.12
CA VAL A 90 1.79 -5.28 -0.87
C VAL A 90 1.65 -4.48 -2.16
N ALA A 91 2.29 -4.93 -3.25
CA ALA A 91 2.13 -4.30 -4.56
C ALA A 91 0.71 -4.46 -5.11
N LEU A 92 0.07 -5.62 -4.90
CA LEU A 92 -1.34 -5.81 -5.23
C LEU A 92 -2.24 -4.87 -4.42
N ASP A 93 -2.10 -4.83 -3.10
CA ASP A 93 -2.87 -3.95 -2.19
C ASP A 93 -2.76 -2.48 -2.61
N CYS A 94 -1.54 -2.01 -2.87
CA CYS A 94 -1.27 -0.65 -3.32
C CYS A 94 -1.87 -0.37 -4.71
N GLY A 95 -1.81 -1.34 -5.62
CA GLY A 95 -2.39 -1.23 -6.95
C GLY A 95 -3.90 -1.13 -6.93
N LEU A 96 -4.57 -1.94 -6.11
CA LEU A 96 -6.02 -1.90 -5.90
C LEU A 96 -6.45 -0.55 -5.34
N LEU A 97 -5.77 -0.06 -4.29
CA LEU A 97 -6.04 1.25 -3.72
C LEU A 97 -5.85 2.40 -4.73
N CYS A 98 -4.80 2.33 -5.56
CA CYS A 98 -4.60 3.30 -6.64
C CYS A 98 -5.70 3.23 -7.70
N LEU A 99 -6.18 2.03 -8.04
CA LEU A 99 -7.23 1.83 -9.03
C LEU A 99 -8.56 2.42 -8.53
N GLU A 100 -8.93 2.13 -7.28
CA GLU A 100 -10.11 2.70 -6.63
C GLU A 100 -10.08 4.24 -6.60
N ASP A 101 -8.91 4.84 -6.41
CA ASP A 101 -8.73 6.30 -6.40
C ASP A 101 -8.58 6.90 -7.82
N GLY A 102 -8.74 6.10 -8.87
CA GLY A 102 -8.61 6.55 -10.27
C GLY A 102 -7.18 6.92 -10.68
N LEU A 103 -6.17 6.55 -9.89
CA LEU A 103 -4.75 6.81 -10.14
C LEU A 103 -4.17 5.76 -11.12
N LEU A 104 -4.76 5.65 -12.31
CA LEU A 104 -4.53 4.55 -13.25
C LEU A 104 -3.04 4.28 -13.58
N PRO A 105 -2.18 5.29 -13.86
CA PRO A 105 -0.77 5.02 -14.12
C PRO A 105 -0.02 4.45 -12.90
N ARG A 106 -0.42 4.85 -11.68
CA ARG A 106 0.16 4.30 -10.45
C ARG A 106 -0.32 2.88 -10.22
N ALA A 107 -1.62 2.62 -10.39
CA ALA A 107 -2.19 1.28 -10.29
C ALA A 107 -1.47 0.29 -11.23
N ALA A 108 -1.29 0.66 -12.50
CA ALA A 108 -0.58 -0.16 -13.48
C ALA A 108 0.86 -0.47 -13.08
N ARG A 109 1.60 0.49 -12.50
CA ARG A 109 2.96 0.26 -11.99
C ARG A 109 2.97 -0.72 -10.83
N CYS A 110 2.03 -0.60 -9.90
CA CYS A 110 1.92 -1.51 -8.76
C CYS A 110 1.56 -2.93 -9.21
N PHE A 111 0.63 -3.11 -10.15
CA PHE A 111 0.30 -4.45 -10.68
C PHE A 111 1.45 -5.09 -11.45
N LYS A 112 2.22 -4.30 -12.22
CA LYS A 112 3.45 -4.81 -12.86
C LYS A 112 4.48 -5.28 -11.82
N ALA A 113 4.74 -4.46 -10.81
CA ALA A 113 5.64 -4.81 -9.71
C ALA A 113 5.16 -6.08 -8.97
N CYS A 114 3.85 -6.23 -8.77
CA CYS A 114 3.27 -7.43 -8.18
C CYS A 114 3.60 -8.69 -8.98
N VAL A 115 3.39 -8.66 -10.30
CA VAL A 115 3.72 -9.78 -11.20
C VAL A 115 5.22 -10.07 -11.19
N GLU A 116 6.06 -9.02 -11.20
CA GLU A 116 7.52 -9.17 -11.18
C GLU A 116 8.04 -9.80 -9.88
N TYR A 117 7.42 -9.51 -8.74
CA TYR A 117 7.86 -10.03 -7.44
C TYR A 117 7.28 -11.40 -7.10
N ASP A 118 6.13 -11.77 -7.68
CA ASP A 118 5.55 -13.10 -7.51
C ASP A 118 6.12 -14.09 -8.53
N THR A 119 7.37 -14.51 -8.30
CA THR A 119 8.07 -15.48 -9.16
C THR A 119 7.44 -16.88 -9.13
N ALA A 120 6.64 -17.17 -8.10
CA ALA A 120 5.89 -18.41 -7.97
C ALA A 120 4.57 -18.39 -8.78
N HIS A 121 4.23 -17.27 -9.42
CA HIS A 121 3.02 -17.09 -10.23
C HIS A 121 1.76 -17.52 -9.48
N THR A 122 1.64 -17.09 -8.22
CA THR A 122 0.51 -17.46 -7.37
C THR A 122 -0.78 -16.75 -7.79
N HIS A 123 -1.86 -16.98 -7.04
CA HIS A 123 -3.13 -16.25 -7.21
C HIS A 123 -2.96 -14.73 -7.13
N VAL A 124 -1.93 -14.23 -6.43
CA VAL A 124 -1.59 -12.80 -6.33
C VAL A 124 -1.15 -12.25 -7.68
N ALA A 125 -0.21 -12.90 -8.38
CA ALA A 125 0.18 -12.54 -9.74
C ALA A 125 -1.01 -12.58 -10.72
N LYS A 126 -1.85 -13.62 -10.63
CA LYS A 126 -3.03 -13.74 -11.49
C LYS A 126 -4.00 -12.57 -11.32
N ALA A 127 -4.32 -12.23 -10.07
CA ALA A 127 -5.16 -11.08 -9.76
C ALA A 127 -4.55 -9.76 -10.28
N ALA A 128 -3.23 -9.58 -10.13
CA ALA A 128 -2.54 -8.41 -10.65
C ALA A 128 -2.58 -8.32 -12.19
N HIS A 129 -2.44 -9.44 -12.91
CA HIS A 129 -2.59 -9.47 -14.37
C HIS A 129 -3.99 -9.05 -14.83
N GLU A 130 -5.04 -9.58 -14.19
CA GLU A 130 -6.43 -9.22 -14.49
C GLU A 130 -6.66 -7.72 -14.29
N ARG A 131 -6.20 -7.17 -13.16
CA ARG A 131 -6.32 -5.74 -12.83
C ARG A 131 -5.46 -4.85 -13.72
N LEU A 132 -4.31 -5.33 -14.19
CA LEU A 132 -3.49 -4.61 -15.16
C LEU A 132 -4.21 -4.47 -16.52
N GLY A 133 -4.91 -5.53 -16.95
CA GLY A 133 -5.75 -5.50 -18.15
C GLY A 133 -6.93 -4.55 -18.02
N GLU A 134 -7.61 -4.55 -16.88
CA GLU A 134 -8.66 -3.57 -16.55
C GLU A 134 -8.14 -2.13 -16.56
N THR A 135 -7.04 -1.86 -15.87
CA THR A 135 -6.41 -0.53 -15.80
C THR A 135 -6.03 -0.02 -17.19
N SER A 136 -5.49 -0.90 -18.04
CA SER A 136 -5.11 -0.55 -19.42
C SER A 136 -6.33 -0.16 -20.27
N ARG A 137 -7.45 -0.87 -20.11
CA ARG A 137 -8.72 -0.53 -20.79
C ARG A 137 -9.23 0.84 -20.36
N LEU A 138 -9.28 1.10 -19.05
CA LEU A 138 -9.71 2.39 -18.50
C LEU A 138 -8.83 3.55 -18.99
N MET A 139 -7.52 3.36 -19.05
CA MET A 139 -6.59 4.34 -19.61
C MET A 139 -6.84 4.60 -21.11
N GLY A 140 -7.16 3.57 -21.89
CA GLY A 140 -7.51 3.71 -23.30
C GLY A 140 -8.79 4.52 -23.51
N GLN A 141 -9.82 4.26 -22.70
CA GLN A 141 -11.08 5.00 -22.73
C GLN A 141 -10.89 6.48 -22.36
N ALA A 142 -10.06 6.78 -21.36
CA ALA A 142 -9.76 8.16 -20.96
C ALA A 142 -9.04 8.96 -22.06
N LYS A 143 -8.20 8.31 -22.88
CA LYS A 143 -7.53 8.94 -24.03
C LYS A 143 -8.44 9.17 -25.23
N GLY A 144 -9.48 8.36 -25.39
CA GLY A 144 -10.46 8.48 -26.47
C GLY A 144 -11.62 9.44 -26.17
N ALA A 145 -11.70 9.99 -24.94
CA ALA A 145 -12.74 10.93 -24.57
C ALA A 145 -12.49 12.31 -25.23
N PRO A 146 -13.47 12.89 -25.98
CA PRO A 146 -13.32 14.22 -26.54
C PRO A 146 -13.14 15.25 -25.41
N PRO A 147 -12.33 16.31 -25.61
CA PRO A 147 -12.14 17.33 -24.58
C PRO A 147 -13.49 17.94 -24.22
N LYS A 148 -13.81 17.99 -22.93
CA LYS A 148 -15.00 18.70 -22.43
C LYS A 148 -14.89 20.15 -22.92
N ARG A 149 -15.73 20.53 -23.89
CA ARG A 149 -15.91 21.92 -24.28
C ARG A 149 -16.43 22.66 -23.05
N ILE A 150 -15.60 23.53 -22.49
CA ILE A 150 -16.04 24.52 -21.50
C ILE A 150 -16.89 25.50 -22.29
N ALA A 151 -18.20 25.49 -22.07
CA ALA A 151 -19.07 26.54 -22.58
C ALA A 151 -18.72 27.82 -21.82
N ALA A 152 -18.24 28.83 -22.57
CA ALA A 152 -18.14 30.21 -22.11
C ALA A 152 -19.45 30.94 -22.43
#